data_AF-A0A8S2GC58-F1
#
_entry.id   AF-A0A8S2GC58-F1
#
_cell.length_a   1.000
_cell.length_b   1.000
_cell.length_c   1.000
_cell.angle_alpha   90.00
_cell.angle_beta   90.00
_cell.angle_gamma   90.00
#
_symmetry.space_group_name_H-M   'P 1'
#
loop_
_entity.id
_entity.type
_entity.pdbx_description
1 polymer ?
#
loop_
_entity_poly.entity_id
_entity_poly.type
_entity_poly.pdbx_seq_one_letter_code
_entity_poly.pdbx_strand_id
1 'polypeptide(L)' 'KSPTSMSVAHPVFYPLSHQQQSGLAMLTSSTHWKLERVVAIALLAIIPGSFVLDSSVMNYLLAGTLAMHAHW' A
#
# COMPACT_ATOMS: atom_id res chain seq x y z
N LYS A 1 -53.65 -26.21 11.39
CA LYS A 1 -52.47 -25.79 12.21
C LYS A 1 -51.39 -25.35 11.23
N SER A 2 -51.43 -24.08 10.83
CA SER A 2 -50.53 -23.52 9.80
C SER A 2 -49.17 -23.18 10.42
N PRO A 3 -48.05 -23.44 9.74
CA PRO A 3 -46.72 -23.27 10.31
C PRO A 3 -46.40 -21.78 10.44
N THR A 4 -45.96 -21.41 11.63
CA THR A 4 -45.41 -20.09 11.95
C THR A 4 -44.17 -19.85 11.09
N SER A 5 -44.30 -18.99 10.08
CA SER A 5 -43.20 -18.56 9.22
C SER A 5 -42.17 -17.83 10.09
N MET A 6 -41.05 -18.50 10.40
CA MET A 6 -39.92 -17.90 11.09
C MET A 6 -39.21 -16.96 10.13
N SER A 7 -39.53 -15.67 10.22
CA SER A 7 -38.83 -14.61 9.50
C SER A 7 -37.38 -14.52 10.01
N VAL A 8 -36.45 -15.07 9.24
CA VAL A 8 -35.01 -14.97 9.48
C VAL A 8 -34.59 -13.52 9.18
N ALA A 9 -34.28 -12.77 10.23
CA ALA A 9 -33.71 -11.44 10.10
C ALA A 9 -32.28 -11.56 9.54
N HIS A 10 -32.10 -11.25 8.26
CA HIS A 10 -30.77 -11.09 7.69
C HIS A 10 -30.14 -9.79 8.21
N PRO A 11 -28.84 -9.79 8.61
CA PRO A 11 -28.17 -8.55 9.01
C PRO A 11 -28.07 -7.63 7.78
N VAL A 12 -28.86 -6.56 7.78
CA VAL A 12 -28.78 -5.48 6.79
C VAL A 12 -27.56 -4.65 7.15
N PHE A 13 -26.56 -4.64 6.26
CA PHE A 13 -25.40 -3.77 6.40
C PHE A 13 -25.85 -2.34 6.11
N TYR A 14 -26.05 -1.53 7.15
CA TYR A 14 -26.25 -0.09 7.02
C TYR A 14 -24.89 0.58 6.95
N PRO A 15 -24.42 1.08 5.79
CA PRO A 15 -23.16 1.80 5.73
C PRO A 15 -23.29 3.10 6.53
N LEU A 16 -22.79 3.08 7.77
CA LEU A 16 -22.66 4.24 8.62
C LEU A 16 -21.71 5.25 7.98
N SER A 17 -22.04 6.54 8.14
CA SER A 17 -21.46 7.76 7.58
C SER A 17 -19.96 8.04 7.89
N HIS A 18 -19.13 7.02 8.11
CA HIS A 18 -17.66 7.11 8.22
C HIS A 18 -16.96 7.43 6.88
N GLN A 19 -17.70 7.90 5.87
CA GLN A 19 -17.25 8.02 4.49
C GLN A 19 -16.20 9.14 4.28
N GLN A 20 -16.18 10.16 5.15
CA GLN A 20 -15.30 11.32 4.97
C GLN A 20 -13.84 11.07 5.42
N GLN A 21 -13.63 10.41 6.56
CA GLN A 21 -12.26 10.10 7.06
C GLN A 21 -11.61 8.96 6.26
N SER A 22 -12.43 8.03 5.76
CA SER A 22 -12.00 6.88 4.97
C SER A 22 -11.50 7.27 3.58
N GLY A 23 -12.02 8.34 2.97
CA GLY A 23 -11.54 8.80 1.66
C GLY A 23 -10.06 9.20 1.67
N LEU A 24 -9.67 10.09 2.59
CA LEU A 24 -8.28 10.52 2.70
C LEU A 24 -7.37 9.37 3.17
N ALA A 25 -7.81 8.60 4.16
CA ALA A 25 -7.04 7.46 4.68
C ALA A 25 -6.85 6.35 3.63
N MET A 26 -7.87 6.07 2.83
CA MET A 26 -7.80 5.12 1.72
C MET A 26 -6.88 5.63 0.61
N LEU A 27 -6.89 6.94 0.32
CA LEU A 27 -5.94 7.55 -0.62
C LEU A 27 -4.51 7.50 -0.09
N THR A 28 -4.27 7.73 1.21
CA THR A 28 -2.92 7.64 1.81
C THR A 28 -2.41 6.20 1.78
N SER A 29 -3.24 5.21 2.12
CA SER A 29 -2.85 3.80 2.05
C SER A 29 -2.65 3.32 0.60
N SER A 30 -3.50 3.79 -0.33
CA SER A 30 -3.35 3.52 -1.76
C SER A 30 -2.05 4.13 -2.33
N THR A 31 -1.69 5.32 -1.88
CA THR A 31 -0.44 5.96 -2.28
C THR A 31 0.77 5.27 -1.67
N HIS A 32 0.67 4.86 -0.40
CA HIS A 32 1.74 4.15 0.31
C HIS A 32 2.13 2.85 -0.40
N TRP A 33 1.18 1.97 -0.71
CA TRP A 33 1.52 0.71 -1.40
C TRP A 33 2.09 0.94 -2.80
N LYS A 34 1.65 1.98 -3.51
CA LYS A 34 2.24 2.33 -4.81
C LYS A 34 3.69 2.76 -4.64
N LEU A 35 3.96 3.59 -3.65
CA LEU A 35 5.30 4.07 -3.33
C LEU A 35 6.23 2.90 -2.96
N GLU A 36 5.73 1.93 -2.19
CA GLU A 36 6.44 0.68 -1.88
C GLU A 36 6.96 -0.01 -3.15
N ARG A 37 6.10 -0.15 -4.15
CA ARG A 37 6.45 -0.79 -5.42
C ARG A 37 7.44 0.05 -6.23
N VAL A 38 7.25 1.37 -6.28
CA VAL A 38 8.15 2.26 -7.01
C VAL A 38 9.57 2.18 -6.46
N VAL A 39 9.75 2.23 -5.15
CA VAL A 39 11.08 2.12 -4.53
C VAL A 39 11.67 0.73 -4.68
N ALA A 40 10.87 -0.34 -4.57
CA ALA A 40 11.35 -1.69 -4.81
C ALA A 40 11.86 -1.87 -6.26
N ILE A 41 11.13 -1.34 -7.25
CA ILE A 41 11.53 -1.36 -8.66
C ILE A 41 12.79 -0.50 -8.88
N ALA A 42 12.86 0.68 -8.26
CA ALA A 42 14.03 1.54 -8.33
C ALA A 42 15.27 0.85 -7.76
N LEU A 43 15.17 0.24 -6.58
CA LEU A 43 16.25 -0.51 -5.94
C LEU A 43 16.71 -1.67 -6.84
N LEU A 44 15.77 -2.40 -7.45
CA LEU A 44 16.08 -3.49 -8.38
C LEU A 44 16.90 -3.02 -9.59
N ALA A 45 16.66 -1.82 -10.10
CA ALA A 45 17.43 -1.24 -11.21
C ALA A 45 18.78 -0.65 -10.74
N ILE A 46 18.83 -0.08 -9.54
CA ILE A 46 20.04 0.52 -8.97
C ILE A 46 21.08 -0.54 -8.61
N ILE A 47 20.67 -1.72 -8.13
CA ILE A 47 21.59 -2.83 -7.82
C ILE A 47 22.53 -3.17 -8.99
N PRO A 48 22.04 -3.56 -10.19
CA PRO A 48 22.90 -3.80 -11.34
C PRO A 48 23.61 -2.52 -11.82
N GLY A 49 22.96 -1.36 -11.74
CA GLY A 49 23.57 -0.07 -12.08
C GLY A 49 24.81 0.27 -11.26
N SER A 50 24.81 -0.07 -9.96
CA SER A 50 25.93 0.17 -9.05
C SER A 50 27.17 -0.67 -9.35
N PHE A 51 27.00 -1.85 -9.95
CA PHE A 51 28.13 -2.69 -10.37
C PHE A 51 28.80 -2.20 -11.66
N VAL A 52 28.05 -1.53 -12.53
CA VAL A 52 28.55 -1.04 -13.83
C VAL A 52 29.08 0.39 -13.72
N LEU A 53 28.44 1.22 -12.89
CA LEU A 53 28.74 2.63 -12.75
C LEU A 53 29.23 2.93 -11.33
N ASP A 54 30.55 2.95 -11.16
CA ASP A 54 31.16 3.38 -9.91
C ASP A 54 31.15 4.91 -9.82
N SER A 55 30.07 5.46 -9.28
CA SER A 55 29.86 6.89 -9.13
C SER A 55 29.27 7.22 -7.76
N SER A 56 29.69 8.33 -7.17
CA SER A 56 29.17 8.78 -5.87
C SER A 56 27.64 8.96 -5.90
N VAL A 57 27.09 9.40 -7.03
CA VAL A 57 25.63 9.52 -7.21
C VAL A 57 24.94 8.17 -7.07
N MET A 58 25.46 7.12 -7.71
CA MET A 58 24.88 5.78 -7.64
C MET A 58 24.97 5.19 -6.22
N ASN A 59 26.06 5.47 -5.50
CA ASN A 59 26.20 5.08 -4.10
C ASN A 59 25.16 5.77 -3.19
N TYR A 60 24.88 7.06 -3.39
CA TYR A 60 23.80 7.76 -2.67
C TYR A 60 22.41 7.24 -3.04
N LEU A 61 22.17 6.95 -4.32
CA LEU A 61 20.91 6.36 -4.77
C LEU A 61 20.69 5.00 -4.12
N LEU A 62 21.71 4.14 -4.09
CA LEU A 62 21.66 2.83 -3.45
C LEU A 62 21.39 2.99 -1.94
N ALA A 63 22.16 3.83 -1.25
CA ALA A 63 21.98 4.05 0.19
C ALA A 63 20.59 4.61 0.53
N GLY A 64 20.13 5.61 -0.20
CA GLY A 64 18.83 6.26 0.03
C GLY A 64 17.65 5.32 -0.26
N THR A 65 17.68 4.63 -1.40
CA THR A 65 16.61 3.68 -1.76
C THR A 65 16.59 2.47 -0.83
N LEU A 66 17.76 1.94 -0.43
CA LEU A 66 17.85 0.84 0.52
C LEU A 66 17.36 1.24 1.91
N ALA A 67 17.74 2.42 2.41
CA ALA A 67 17.28 2.92 3.71
C ALA A 67 15.77 3.17 3.70
N MET A 68 15.23 3.78 2.65
CA MET A 68 13.79 4.03 2.53
C MET A 68 13.00 2.72 2.37
N HIS A 69 13.55 1.74 1.66
CA HIS A 69 12.95 0.41 1.53
C HIS A 69 12.96 -0.38 2.84
N ALA A 70 14.03 -0.29 3.63
CA ALA A 70 14.17 -0.97 4.91
C ALA A 70 13.42 -0.29 6.07
N HIS A 71 13.09 1.00 5.92
CA HIS A 71 12.33 1.76 6.91
C HIS A 71 10.83 1.41 6.89
N TRP A 72 10.31 1.02 5.73
CA TRP A 72 8.96 0.49 5.61
C TRP A 72 8.86 -0.93 6.14
#